data_AF-A0A7L2QL97-F1
#
_entry.id   AF-A0A7L2QL97-F1
#
_cell.length_a   1.000
_cell.length_b   1.000
_cell.length_c   1.000
_cell.angle_alpha   90.00
_cell.angle_beta   90.00
_cell.angle_gamma   90.00
#
_symmetry.space_group_name_H-M   'P 1'
#
loop_
_entity.id
_entity.type
_entity.pdbx_description
1 polymer ?
#
loop_
_entity_poly.entity_id
_entity_poly.type
_entity_poly.pdbx_seq_one_letter_code
_entity_poly.pdbx_strand_id
1 'polypeptide(L)' 'IPLFKHLFPCWHSLIHPAEFETAETLLNSEVHMLLEHRKQQNESAEDEQELSEVFMKTLNYTARFSRFKNRETIASVR' A
#
# COMPACT_ATOMS: atom_id res chain seq x y z
N ILE A 1 2.88 15.03 -2.83
CA ILE A 1 3.63 14.84 -4.10
C ILE A 1 4.94 15.67 -4.16
N PRO A 2 5.05 16.94 -3.70
CA PRO A 2 6.31 17.70 -3.82
C PRO A 2 7.45 17.20 -2.92
N LEU A 3 7.15 16.57 -1.77
CA LEU A 3 8.15 16.13 -0.79
C LEU A 3 9.10 15.03 -1.29
N PHE A 4 8.66 14.19 -2.24
CA PHE A 4 9.48 13.08 -2.74
C PHE A 4 10.51 13.49 -3.80
N LYS A 5 10.35 14.65 -4.46
CA LYS A 5 11.26 15.10 -5.51
C LYS A 5 12.70 15.32 -5.03
N HIS A 6 12.88 15.69 -3.76
CA HIS A 6 14.21 15.93 -3.19
C HIS A 6 14.86 14.68 -2.58
N LEU A 7 14.07 13.72 -2.10
CA LEU A 7 14.60 12.49 -1.50
C LEU A 7 15.06 11.47 -2.53
N PHE A 8 14.48 11.49 -3.73
CA PHE A 8 14.96 10.63 -4.81
C PHE A 8 14.84 11.33 -6.17
N PRO A 9 15.87 12.09 -6.58
CA PRO A 9 15.86 12.85 -7.84
C PRO A 9 15.64 11.98 -9.08
N CYS A 10 15.99 10.69 -8.99
CA CYS A 10 15.91 9.73 -10.09
C CYS A 10 14.49 9.19 -10.38
N TRP A 11 13.49 9.40 -9.52
CA TRP A 11 12.12 8.91 -9.78
C TRP A 11 11.49 9.63 -10.97
N HIS A 12 11.88 10.89 -11.23
CA HIS A 12 11.37 11.62 -12.38
C HIS A 12 11.91 11.08 -13.71
N SER A 13 13.13 10.53 -13.70
CA SER A 13 13.79 9.95 -14.88
C SER A 13 13.61 8.44 -14.98
N LEU A 14 12.75 7.84 -14.13
CA LEU A 14 12.52 6.39 -14.06
C LEU A 14 13.79 5.56 -13.82
N ILE A 15 14.79 6.16 -13.17
CA ILE A 15 16.00 5.47 -12.75
C ILE A 15 15.76 4.98 -11.33
N HIS A 16 15.63 3.67 -11.17
CA HIS A 16 15.38 3.03 -9.88
C HIS A 16 16.62 2.24 -9.43
N PRO A 17 16.87 2.10 -8.11
CA PRO A 17 17.86 1.14 -7.62
C PRO A 17 17.55 -0.28 -8.09
N ALA A 18 18.57 -1.14 -8.23
CA ALA A 18 18.44 -2.50 -8.74
C ALA A 18 17.39 -3.35 -7.98
N GLU A 19 17.20 -3.08 -6.68
CA GLU A 19 16.19 -3.73 -5.83
C GLU A 19 14.74 -3.53 -6.33
N PHE A 20 14.49 -2.50 -7.14
CA PHE A 20 13.15 -2.16 -7.66
C PHE A 20 12.97 -2.50 -9.15
N GLU A 21 13.97 -3.06 -9.84
CA GLU A 21 13.85 -3.39 -11.27
C GLU A 21 12.79 -4.46 -11.55
N THR A 22 12.61 -5.39 -10.61
CA THR A 22 11.61 -6.48 -10.70
C THR A 22 10.41 -6.26 -9.79
N ALA A 23 10.35 -5.11 -9.10
CA ALA A 23 9.29 -4.83 -8.15
C ALA A 23 7.99 -4.42 -8.89
N GLU A 24 6.88 -5.07 -8.52
CA GLU A 24 5.57 -4.64 -8.99
C GLU A 24 5.02 -3.53 -8.10
N THR A 25 4.51 -2.46 -8.73
CA THR A 25 3.82 -1.39 -8.00
C THR A 25 2.43 -1.85 -7.56
N LEU A 26 1.97 -1.32 -6.43
CA LEU A 26 0.61 -1.54 -5.92
C LEU A 26 -0.15 -0.20 -5.86
N LEU A 27 -1.42 -0.22 -6.24
CA LEU A 27 -2.33 0.91 -6.05
C LEU A 27 -2.69 1.06 -4.57
N ASN A 28 -2.95 2.28 -4.11
CA ASN A 28 -3.42 2.52 -2.73
C ASN A 28 -4.65 1.66 -2.37
N SER A 29 -5.55 1.45 -3.34
CA SER A 29 -6.72 0.59 -3.16
C SER A 29 -6.35 -0.89 -2.95
N GLU A 30 -5.35 -1.40 -3.68
CA GLU A 30 -4.85 -2.77 -3.52
C GLU A 30 -4.20 -2.94 -2.13
N VAL A 31 -3.35 -1.98 -1.75
CA VAL A 31 -2.72 -1.98 -0.43
C VAL A 31 -3.77 -1.93 0.68
N HIS A 32 -4.79 -1.09 0.55
CA HIS A 32 -5.88 -1.03 1.53
C HIS A 32 -6.59 -2.39 1.68
N MET A 33 -6.93 -3.04 0.57
CA MET A 33 -7.57 -4.37 0.60
C MET A 33 -6.69 -5.43 1.28
N LEU A 34 -5.39 -5.44 1.00
CA LEU A 34 -4.44 -6.39 1.60
C LEU A 34 -4.31 -6.17 3.11
N LEU A 35 -4.19 -4.91 3.54
CA LEU A 35 -4.07 -4.57 4.96
C LEU A 35 -5.37 -4.86 5.72
N GLU A 36 -6.54 -4.59 5.14
CA GLU A 36 -7.82 -4.89 5.78
C GLU A 36 -8.00 -6.40 5.98
N HIS A 37 -7.66 -7.20 4.97
CA HIS A 37 -7.67 -8.66 5.09
C HIS A 37 -6.69 -9.16 6.16
N ARG A 38 -5.48 -8.60 6.22
CA ARG A 38 -4.49 -8.97 7.24
C ARG A 38 -4.94 -8.60 8.65
N LYS A 39 -5.68 -7.50 8.81
CA LYS A 39 -6.29 -7.09 10.10
C LYS A 39 -7.39 -8.07 10.52
N GLN A 40 -8.28 -8.45 9.60
CA GLN A 40 -9.32 -9.45 9.89
C GLN A 40 -8.74 -10.82 10.27
N GLN A 41 -7.68 -11.26 9.60
CA GLN A 41 -6.96 -12.48 9.96
C GLN A 41 -6.35 -12.40 11.37
N ASN A 42 -5.92 -11.21 11.79
CA ASN A 42 -5.37 -10.97 13.12
C ASN A 42 -6.44 -11.04 14.21
N GLU A 43 -7.57 -10.37 13.98
CA GLU A 43 -8.72 -10.33 14.89
C GLU A 43 -9.38 -11.71 15.06
N SER A 44 -9.19 -12.61 14.08
CA SER A 44 -9.71 -13.98 14.11
C SER A 44 -8.71 -15.00 14.67
N ALA A 45 -7.49 -14.60 15.02
CA ALA A 45 -6.47 -15.50 15.55
C ALA A 45 -6.66 -15.70 17.07
N GLU A 46 -6.41 -16.92 17.56
CA GLU A 46 -6.51 -17.23 19.01
C GLU A 46 -5.51 -16.40 19.84
N ASP A 47 -4.31 -16.18 19.31
CA ASP A 47 -3.29 -15.30 19.91
C ASP A 47 -3.24 -13.97 19.14
N GLU A 48 -4.22 -13.10 19.37
CA GLU A 48 -4.27 -11.78 18.75
C GLU A 48 -3.00 -10.99 19.09
N GLN A 49 -2.26 -10.58 18.06
CA GLN A 49 -1.07 -9.74 18.21
C GLN A 49 -1.42 -8.28 17.93
N GLU A 50 -0.88 -7.37 18.73
CA GLU A 50 -1.04 -5.94 18.45
C GLU A 50 -0.35 -5.59 17.13
N LEU A 51 -1.11 -5.00 16.20
CA LEU A 51 -0.59 -4.55 14.91
C LEU A 51 0.26 -3.29 15.11
N SER A 52 1.40 -3.19 14.41
CA SER A 52 2.34 -2.08 14.60
C SER A 52 1.73 -0.71 14.28
N GLU A 53 2.25 0.34 14.91
CA GLU A 53 1.81 1.71 14.64
C GLU A 53 1.94 2.08 13.15
N VAL A 54 2.99 1.60 12.48
CA VAL A 54 3.20 1.79 11.03
C VAL A 54 2.09 1.10 10.23
N PHE A 55 1.67 -0.10 10.63
CA PHE A 55 0.55 -0.80 9.99
C PHE A 55 -0.73 0.03 10.08
N MET A 56 -1.09 0.48 11.29
CA MET A 56 -2.30 1.27 11.54
C MET A 56 -2.28 2.61 10.80
N LYS A 57 -1.14 3.31 10.79
CA LYS A 57 -0.96 4.55 10.01
C LYS A 57 -1.13 4.31 8.51
N THR A 58 -0.55 3.23 7.99
CA THR A 58 -0.63 2.89 6.57
C THR A 58 -2.06 2.51 6.17
N LEU A 59 -2.74 1.69 6.97
CA LEU A 59 -4.13 1.30 6.74
C LEU A 59 -5.04 2.53 6.69
N ASN A 60 -4.91 3.45 7.65
CA ASN A 60 -5.69 4.69 7.68
C ASN A 60 -5.37 5.62 6.50
N TYR A 61 -4.10 5.71 6.11
CA TYR A 61 -3.68 6.49 4.96
C TYR A 61 -4.28 5.93 3.66
N THR A 62 -4.14 4.63 3.43
CA THR A 62 -4.64 3.99 2.20
C THR A 62 -6.16 3.95 2.18
N ALA A 63 -6.84 3.81 3.31
CA ALA A 63 -8.29 3.96 3.40
C ALA A 63 -8.76 5.36 2.95
N ARG A 64 -8.06 6.42 3.39
CA ARG A 64 -8.40 7.81 3.04
C ARG A 64 -8.18 8.14 1.55
N PHE A 65 -7.16 7.55 0.94
CA PHE A 65 -6.79 7.82 -0.47
C PHE A 65 -7.21 6.71 -1.44
N SER A 66 -7.86 5.65 -0.96
CA SER A 66 -8.43 4.61 -1.80
C SER A 66 -9.59 5.19 -2.61
N ARG A 67 -9.44 5.19 -3.93
CA ARG A 67 -10.48 5.63 -4.87
C ARG A 67 -11.42 4.50 -5.26
N PHE A 68 -11.01 3.26 -5.07
CA PHE A 68 -11.71 2.08 -5.57
C PHE A 68 -11.91 1.07 -4.45
N LYS A 69 -13.16 0.69 -4.21
CA LYS A 69 -13.53 -0.26 -3.15
C LYS A 69 -13.82 -1.67 -3.67
N ASN A 70 -14.02 -1.82 -4.98
CA ASN A 70 -14.31 -3.10 -5.62
C ASN A 70 -13.07 -3.63 -6.33
N ARG A 71 -12.77 -4.92 -6.11
CA ARG A 71 -11.68 -5.66 -6.76
C ARG A 71 -11.79 -5.65 -8.28
N GLU A 72 -13.00 -5.72 -8.82
CA GLU A 72 -13.25 -5.71 -10.26
C GLU A 72 -12.88 -4.35 -10.89
N THR A 73 -13.21 -3.25 -10.20
CA THR A 73 -12.84 -1.90 -10.63
C THR A 73 -11.34 -1.69 -10.58
N ILE A 74 -10.67 -2.22 -9.55
CA ILE A 74 -9.20 -2.17 -9.43
C ILE A 74 -8.56 -2.93 -10.60
N ALA A 75 -9.04 -4.15 -10.89
CA ALA A 75 -8.55 -4.95 -12.00
C ALA A 75 -8.80 -4.30 -13.37
N SER A 76 -9.88 -3.54 -13.53
CA SER A 76 -10.18 -2.82 -14.77
C SER A 76 -9.33 -1.56 -15.00
N VAL A 77 -8.75 -1.01 -13.93
CA VAL A 77 -7.94 0.23 -13.97
C VAL A 77 -6.44 -0.06 -14.08
N ARG A 78 -5.98 -1.23 -13.61
CA ARG A 78 -4.62 -1.73 -13.86
C ARG A 78 -4.40 -1.99 -15.35
#